data_AF-A0A060CER2-F1
#
_entry.id   AF-A0A060CER2-F1
#
_cell.length_a   1.000
_cell.length_b   1.000
_cell.length_c   1.000
_cell.angle_alpha   90.00
_cell.angle_beta   90.00
_cell.angle_gamma   90.00
#
_symmetry.space_group_name_H-M   'P 1'
#
loop_
_entity.id
_entity.type
_entity.pdbx_description
1 polymer ?
#
loop_
_entity_poly.entity_id
_entity_poly.type
_entity_poly.pdbx_seq_one_letter_code
_entity_poly.pdbx_strand_id
1 'polypeptide(L)'
;MTEFLVNRSYADKYNLIACAIGHHIYESRWLRNPVYLDQIIHTWYRGNEGGPMKKMNKFSSWNADAVYGRYLVDGNKAFLLDMTPDLEKEYARWESTNRLSNGLYWQGDVQDGMEESISGGRHKRYARPTINSYMYGNAKA
;
A
#
# COMPACT_ATOMS: atom_id res chain seq x y z
N MET A 1 -6.14 -3.21 10.82
CA MET A 1 -7.31 -3.65 10.04
C MET A 1 -6.91 -4.89 9.27
N THR A 2 -7.55 -6.02 9.55
CA THR A 2 -7.27 -7.30 8.90
C THR A 2 -8.07 -7.43 7.61
N GLU A 3 -7.52 -8.16 6.64
CA GLU A 3 -8.23 -8.53 5.42
C GLU A 3 -9.04 -9.83 5.62
N PHE A 4 -8.45 -10.80 6.31
CA PHE A 4 -9.11 -12.04 6.73
C PHE A 4 -9.23 -12.08 8.25
N LEU A 5 -10.40 -12.49 8.74
CA LEU A 5 -10.59 -12.74 10.17
C LEU A 5 -9.86 -14.03 10.62
N VAL A 6 -9.86 -15.05 9.76
CA VAL A 6 -9.12 -16.29 9.99
C VAL A 6 -7.62 -16.06 9.81
N ASN A 7 -6.81 -16.79 10.59
CA ASN A 7 -5.36 -16.67 10.53
C ASN A 7 -4.82 -17.09 9.15
N ARG A 8 -3.90 -16.30 8.59
CA ARG A 8 -3.25 -16.57 7.30
C ARG A 8 -1.76 -16.74 7.51
N SER A 9 -1.21 -17.87 7.04
CA SER A 9 0.20 -18.22 7.22
C SER A 9 1.19 -17.22 6.62
N TYR A 10 0.76 -16.45 5.63
CA TYR A 10 1.57 -15.44 4.96
C TYR A 10 1.40 -14.02 5.53
N ALA A 11 0.49 -13.79 6.47
CA ALA A 11 0.26 -12.46 7.07
C ALA A 11 1.44 -11.97 7.92
N ASP A 12 1.54 -10.66 8.12
CA ASP A 12 2.50 -10.02 9.03
C ASP A 12 2.03 -10.14 10.50
N LYS A 13 2.73 -9.46 11.42
CA LYS A 13 2.29 -9.24 12.81
C LYS A 13 0.80 -8.86 12.82
N TYR A 14 0.06 -9.40 13.79
CA TYR A 14 -1.37 -9.15 13.98
C TYR A 14 -2.29 -9.60 12.83
N ASN A 15 -1.88 -10.60 12.03
CA ASN A 15 -2.63 -11.12 10.89
C ASN A 15 -2.87 -10.07 9.79
N LEU A 16 -1.94 -9.12 9.62
CA LEU A 16 -2.05 -8.03 8.65
C LEU A 16 -1.59 -8.47 7.25
N ILE A 17 -2.38 -8.10 6.23
CA ILE A 17 -2.10 -8.35 4.81
C ILE A 17 -2.21 -7.03 4.05
N ALA A 18 -1.20 -6.74 3.23
CA ALA A 18 -1.02 -5.42 2.63
C ALA A 18 -1.79 -5.23 1.30
N CYS A 19 -2.35 -6.30 0.74
CA CYS A 19 -2.96 -6.31 -0.59
C CYS A 19 -4.04 -5.24 -0.76
N ALA A 20 -4.90 -5.08 0.25
CA ALA A 20 -6.04 -4.18 0.18
C ALA A 20 -5.90 -2.90 1.03
N ILE A 21 -4.70 -2.48 1.43
CA ILE A 21 -4.52 -1.27 2.29
C ILE A 21 -5.18 -0.04 1.65
N GLY A 22 -4.97 0.20 0.35
CA GLY A 22 -5.57 1.34 -0.31
C GLY A 22 -7.11 1.30 -0.27
N HIS A 23 -7.73 0.12 -0.47
CA HIS A 23 -9.18 -0.05 -0.31
C HIS A 23 -9.63 0.21 1.14
N HIS A 24 -8.91 -0.34 2.12
CA HIS A 24 -9.18 -0.13 3.54
C HIS A 24 -9.22 1.35 3.91
N ILE A 25 -8.25 2.14 3.43
CA ILE A 25 -8.19 3.59 3.67
C ILE A 25 -9.34 4.31 2.95
N TYR A 26 -9.58 4.01 1.67
CA TYR A 26 -10.64 4.65 0.88
C TYR A 26 -12.04 4.43 1.43
N GLU A 27 -12.29 3.26 2.02
CA GLU A 27 -13.57 2.95 2.65
C GLU A 27 -13.65 3.54 4.06
N SER A 28 -12.58 3.41 4.85
CA SER A 28 -12.57 3.81 6.25
C SER A 28 -12.46 5.32 6.46
N ARG A 29 -12.08 6.11 5.43
CA ARG A 29 -12.02 7.58 5.53
C ARG A 29 -13.39 8.22 5.84
N TRP A 30 -14.47 7.48 5.69
CA TRP A 30 -15.83 7.94 6.04
C TRP A 30 -16.19 7.69 7.51
N LEU A 31 -15.37 6.96 8.27
CA LEU A 31 -15.57 6.78 9.71
C LEU A 31 -15.38 8.12 10.43
N ARG A 32 -16.40 8.54 11.17
CA ARG A 32 -16.40 9.85 11.86
C ARG A 32 -15.37 9.96 12.97
N ASN A 33 -15.00 8.84 13.60
CA ASN A 33 -13.98 8.81 14.63
C ASN A 33 -12.61 8.52 13.97
N PRO A 34 -11.69 9.49 13.90
CA PRO A 34 -10.45 9.35 13.14
C PRO A 34 -9.47 8.37 13.79
N VAL A 35 -9.59 8.13 15.10
CA VAL A 35 -8.67 7.28 15.88
C VAL A 35 -8.48 5.90 15.24
N TYR A 36 -9.54 5.33 14.65
CA TYR A 36 -9.45 4.03 13.99
C TYR A 36 -8.52 4.08 12.78
N LEU A 37 -8.77 4.98 11.83
CA LEU A 37 -7.98 5.04 10.60
C LEU A 37 -6.57 5.59 10.85
N ASP A 38 -6.41 6.52 11.80
CA ASP A 38 -5.10 7.01 12.27
C ASP A 38 -4.22 5.85 12.73
N GLN A 39 -4.74 5.05 13.67
CA GLN A 39 -3.98 3.93 14.21
C GLN A 39 -3.77 2.82 13.19
N ILE A 40 -4.72 2.58 12.29
CA ILE A 40 -4.56 1.59 11.21
C ILE A 40 -3.38 1.97 10.30
N ILE A 41 -3.33 3.23 9.83
CA ILE A 41 -2.23 3.71 8.99
C ILE A 41 -0.92 3.71 9.78
N HIS A 42 -0.87 4.29 10.98
CA HIS A 42 0.34 4.28 11.80
C HIS A 42 0.83 2.86 12.12
N THR A 43 -0.07 1.90 12.30
CA THR A 43 0.33 0.50 12.51
C THR A 43 1.07 -0.05 11.29
N TRP A 44 0.61 0.25 10.06
CA TRP A 44 1.30 -0.19 8.84
C TRP A 44 2.69 0.42 8.69
N TYR A 45 2.85 1.71 9.00
CA TYR A 45 4.09 2.43 8.72
C TYR A 45 5.06 2.52 9.91
N ARG A 46 4.58 2.33 11.14
CA ARG A 46 5.35 2.54 12.38
C ARG A 46 5.11 1.46 13.45
N GLY A 47 4.24 0.48 13.19
CA GLY A 47 3.86 -0.57 14.15
C GLY A 47 4.85 -1.73 14.27
N ASN A 48 5.99 -1.67 13.58
CA ASN A 48 7.04 -2.68 13.64
C ASN A 48 8.32 -2.08 14.22
N GLU A 49 8.39 -1.99 15.55
CA GLU A 49 9.53 -1.40 16.29
C GLU A 49 9.81 0.06 15.85
N GLY A 50 8.74 0.83 15.62
CA GLY A 50 8.81 2.21 15.13
C GLY A 50 8.94 2.33 13.60
N GLY A 51 9.15 1.22 12.89
CA GLY A 51 9.22 1.17 11.43
C GLY A 51 8.02 0.48 10.76
N PRO A 52 8.03 0.38 9.42
CA PRO A 52 6.93 -0.21 8.66
C PRO A 52 6.87 -1.72 8.83
N MET A 53 5.66 -2.25 8.67
CA MET A 53 5.41 -3.69 8.65
C MET A 53 6.29 -4.38 7.59
N LYS A 54 6.92 -5.48 7.99
CA LYS A 54 7.95 -6.17 7.19
C LYS A 54 7.44 -6.67 5.84
N LYS A 55 6.18 -7.07 5.77
CA LYS A 55 5.51 -7.64 4.60
C LYS A 55 4.71 -6.61 3.79
N MET A 56 4.81 -5.32 4.11
CA MET A 56 4.17 -4.27 3.31
C MET A 56 4.69 -4.24 1.86
N ASN A 57 5.93 -4.72 1.62
CA ASN A 57 6.51 -4.85 0.28
C ASN A 57 6.11 -6.14 -0.47
N LYS A 58 5.23 -6.98 0.09
CA LYS A 58 4.77 -8.21 -0.57
C LYS A 58 3.65 -8.00 -1.57
N PHE A 59 2.98 -6.86 -1.47
CA PHE A 59 1.88 -6.48 -2.36
C PHE A 59 2.09 -5.09 -2.93
N SER A 60 1.67 -4.86 -4.17
CA SER A 60 1.67 -3.52 -4.78
C SER A 60 0.87 -2.51 -3.95
N SER A 61 1.26 -1.23 -4.01
CA SER A 61 0.73 -0.18 -3.14
C SER A 61 0.30 1.06 -3.92
N TRP A 62 -0.91 1.55 -3.65
CA TRP A 62 -1.39 2.91 -3.99
C TRP A 62 -1.68 3.71 -2.72
N ASN A 63 -0.93 3.45 -1.65
CA ASN A 63 -1.23 3.99 -0.32
C ASN A 63 -1.07 5.50 -0.21
N ALA A 64 -0.13 6.11 -0.93
CA ALA A 64 0.05 7.57 -0.89
C ALA A 64 -1.17 8.28 -1.49
N ASP A 65 -1.67 7.78 -2.63
CA ASP A 65 -2.97 8.20 -3.19
C ASP A 65 -4.11 8.03 -2.18
N ALA A 66 -4.16 6.89 -1.49
CA ALA A 66 -5.21 6.64 -0.51
C ALA A 66 -5.15 7.55 0.71
N VAL A 67 -3.96 7.85 1.24
CA VAL A 67 -3.78 8.79 2.36
C VAL A 67 -4.12 10.21 1.95
N TYR A 68 -3.75 10.63 0.74
CA TYR A 68 -4.19 11.92 0.19
C TYR A 68 -5.71 11.97 -0.01
N GLY A 69 -6.30 10.88 -0.54
CA GLY A 69 -7.74 10.73 -0.69
C GLY A 69 -8.50 10.77 0.64
N ARG A 70 -7.88 10.33 1.74
CA ARG A 70 -8.40 10.51 3.11
C ARG A 70 -8.39 11.98 3.51
N TYR A 71 -7.28 12.69 3.30
CA TYR A 71 -7.16 14.12 3.60
C TYR A 71 -8.23 14.96 2.88
N LEU A 72 -8.56 14.63 1.63
CA LEU A 72 -9.63 15.30 0.89
C LEU A 72 -11.03 15.16 1.52
N VAL A 73 -11.22 14.19 2.43
CA VAL A 73 -12.47 13.97 3.15
C VAL A 73 -12.44 14.61 4.53
N ASP A 74 -11.40 14.34 5.33
CA ASP A 74 -11.36 14.77 6.74
C ASP A 74 -10.67 16.13 6.96
N GLY A 75 -9.95 16.64 5.97
CA GLY A 75 -9.21 17.91 6.04
C GLY A 75 -8.02 17.90 7.01
N ASN A 76 -7.62 16.74 7.54
CA ASN A 76 -6.58 16.64 8.56
C ASN A 76 -5.16 16.77 7.96
N LYS A 77 -4.77 18.02 7.70
CA LYS A 77 -3.46 18.35 7.13
C LYS A 77 -2.29 17.93 8.02
N ALA A 78 -2.45 17.99 9.34
CA ALA A 78 -1.39 17.62 10.27
C ALA A 78 -1.02 16.14 10.14
N PHE A 79 -2.03 15.26 10.07
CA PHE A 79 -1.81 13.83 9.83
C PHE A 79 -1.15 13.55 8.48
N LEU A 80 -1.59 14.22 7.41
CA LEU A 80 -1.00 14.06 6.08
C LEU A 80 0.49 14.39 6.08
N LEU A 81 0.86 15.56 6.61
CA LEU A 81 2.25 16.02 6.66
C LEU A 81 3.13 15.14 7.55
N ASP A 82 2.56 14.64 8.66
CA ASP A 82 3.25 13.69 9.52
C ASP A 82 3.55 12.37 8.80
N MET A 83 2.64 11.90 7.94
CA MET A 83 2.81 10.66 7.15
C MET A 83 3.72 10.82 5.91
N THR A 84 3.95 12.03 5.41
CA THR A 84 4.72 12.27 4.16
C THR A 84 6.07 11.55 4.12
N PRO A 85 6.94 11.64 5.14
CA PRO A 85 8.26 10.99 5.09
C PRO A 85 8.17 9.45 5.01
N ASP A 86 7.11 8.85 5.55
CA ASP A 86 6.88 7.41 5.49
C ASP A 86 6.41 6.97 4.09
N LEU A 87 5.55 7.78 3.46
CA LEU A 87 5.06 7.57 2.10
C LEU A 87 6.17 7.73 1.06
N GLU A 88 7.04 8.74 1.20
CA GLU A 88 8.20 8.95 0.33
C GLU A 88 9.17 7.76 0.39
N LYS A 89 9.43 7.22 1.58
CA LYS A 89 10.25 6.02 1.76
C LYS A 89 9.64 4.79 1.10
N GLU A 90 8.32 4.61 1.19
CA GLU A 90 7.64 3.53 0.47
C GLU A 90 7.77 3.72 -1.05
N TYR A 91 7.55 4.92 -1.55
CA TYR A 91 7.64 5.23 -2.98
C TYR A 91 9.04 4.94 -3.53
N ALA A 92 10.07 5.47 -2.86
CA ALA A 92 11.47 5.27 -3.24
C ALA A 92 11.87 3.78 -3.23
N ARG A 93 11.33 3.00 -2.27
CA ARG A 93 11.53 1.55 -2.25
C ARG A 93 10.98 0.91 -3.53
N TRP A 94 9.72 1.16 -3.89
CA TRP A 94 9.14 0.62 -5.13
C TRP A 94 9.88 1.07 -6.38
N GLU A 95 10.29 2.34 -6.42
CA GLU A 95 11.10 2.88 -7.52
C GLU A 95 12.42 2.11 -7.70
N SER A 96 13.13 1.83 -6.59
CA SER A 96 14.42 1.14 -6.64
C SER A 96 14.32 -0.37 -6.93
N THR A 97 13.22 -1.04 -6.53
CA THR A 97 13.12 -2.50 -6.64
C THR A 97 12.34 -2.99 -7.85
N ASN A 98 11.41 -2.19 -8.37
CA ASN A 98 10.38 -2.64 -9.31
C ASN A 98 10.37 -1.91 -10.64
N ARG A 99 11.48 -1.27 -11.06
CA ARG A 99 11.58 -0.65 -12.39
C ARG A 99 12.34 -1.50 -13.40
N LEU A 100 11.89 -1.44 -14.64
CA LEU A 100 12.58 -1.94 -15.83
C LEU A 100 13.50 -0.86 -16.40
N SER A 101 14.42 -1.26 -17.28
CA SER A 101 15.36 -0.34 -17.94
C SER A 101 14.68 0.73 -18.80
N ASN A 102 13.46 0.46 -19.29
CA ASN A 102 12.65 1.41 -20.06
C ASN A 102 11.82 2.37 -19.17
N GLY A 103 11.97 2.31 -17.85
CA GLY A 103 11.30 3.18 -16.90
C GLY A 103 9.94 2.68 -16.39
N LEU A 104 9.31 1.71 -17.06
CA LEU A 104 8.07 1.10 -16.57
C LEU A 104 8.30 0.33 -15.28
N TYR A 105 7.29 0.31 -14.43
CA TYR A 105 7.26 -0.58 -13.27
C TYR A 105 6.89 -2.00 -13.71
N TRP A 106 7.45 -3.00 -13.03
CA TRP A 106 7.06 -4.39 -13.18
C TRP A 106 6.54 -4.96 -11.86
N GLN A 107 5.64 -5.93 -11.98
CA GLN A 107 5.21 -6.73 -10.85
C GLN A 107 4.83 -8.14 -11.31
N GLY A 108 5.00 -9.13 -10.43
CA GLY A 108 4.40 -10.45 -10.63
C GLY A 108 2.93 -10.44 -10.20
N ASP A 109 2.06 -11.13 -10.93
CA ASP A 109 0.61 -11.09 -10.69
C ASP A 109 0.20 -11.55 -9.28
N VAL A 110 0.92 -12.50 -8.69
CA VAL A 110 0.76 -12.90 -7.27
C VAL A 110 1.02 -11.72 -6.31
N GLN A 111 2.00 -10.87 -6.58
CA GLN A 111 2.30 -9.68 -5.76
C GLN A 111 1.35 -8.52 -6.05
N ASP A 112 0.51 -8.60 -7.08
CA ASP A 112 -0.68 -7.74 -7.19
C ASP A 112 -1.89 -8.32 -6.45
N GLY A 113 -1.78 -9.53 -5.87
CA GLY A 113 -2.91 -10.25 -5.28
C GLY A 113 -3.83 -10.88 -6.33
N MET A 114 -3.32 -11.14 -7.53
CA MET A 114 -4.10 -11.52 -8.72
C MET A 114 -3.52 -12.77 -9.40
N GLU A 115 -3.29 -13.83 -8.61
CA GLU A 115 -2.70 -15.07 -9.13
C GLU A 115 -3.53 -15.71 -10.24
N GLU A 116 -2.85 -16.42 -11.15
CA GLU A 116 -3.44 -17.10 -12.29
C GLU A 116 -4.18 -16.17 -13.28
N SER A 117 -3.72 -14.92 -13.37
CA SER A 117 -4.21 -13.98 -14.38
C SER A 117 -3.82 -14.43 -15.80
N ILE A 118 -4.65 -14.15 -16.80
CA ILE A 118 -4.39 -14.55 -18.21
C ILE A 118 -3.08 -13.90 -18.74
N SER A 119 -2.87 -12.62 -18.45
CA SER A 119 -1.61 -11.94 -18.78
C SER A 119 -0.41 -12.49 -17.99
N GLY A 120 -0.69 -13.18 -16.88
CA GLY A 120 0.25 -13.90 -16.05
C GLY A 120 1.20 -13.02 -15.26
N GLY A 121 2.13 -13.69 -14.58
CA GLY A 121 3.20 -13.01 -13.86
C GLY A 121 3.82 -13.74 -12.67
N ARG A 122 3.44 -14.98 -12.33
CA ARG A 122 3.77 -15.63 -11.04
C ARG A 122 5.23 -15.48 -10.59
N HIS A 123 6.16 -15.58 -11.55
CA HIS A 123 7.60 -15.33 -11.34
C HIS A 123 8.20 -14.46 -12.46
N LYS A 124 7.43 -13.51 -12.99
CA LYS A 124 7.84 -12.67 -14.13
C LYS A 124 7.92 -11.19 -13.74
N ARG A 125 8.71 -10.46 -14.51
CA ARG A 125 8.86 -9.00 -14.40
C ARG A 125 8.11 -8.31 -15.54
N TYR A 126 6.79 -8.49 -15.59
CA TYR A 126 5.96 -7.88 -16.62
C TYR A 126 5.51 -6.48 -16.22
N ALA A 127 5.49 -5.57 -17.19
CA ALA A 127 5.00 -4.21 -17.02
C ALA A 127 3.47 -4.20 -17.00
N ARG A 128 2.89 -4.51 -15.83
CA ARG A 128 1.44 -4.60 -15.64
C ARG A 128 0.84 -3.21 -15.39
N PRO A 129 -0.37 -2.93 -15.90
CA PRO A 129 -1.01 -1.63 -15.71
C PRO A 129 -1.35 -1.32 -14.25
N THR A 130 -1.44 -2.34 -13.39
CA THR A 130 -1.62 -2.24 -11.93
C THR A 130 -0.58 -1.32 -11.29
N ILE A 131 0.64 -1.83 -11.08
CA ILE A 131 1.70 -1.10 -10.39
C ILE A 131 2.10 0.20 -11.11
N ASN A 132 2.03 0.23 -12.45
CA ASN A 132 2.31 1.47 -13.19
C ASN A 132 1.28 2.57 -12.86
N SER A 133 -0.01 2.23 -12.79
CA SER A 133 -1.05 3.20 -12.44
C SER A 133 -0.99 3.58 -10.95
N TYR A 134 -0.67 2.62 -10.08
CA TYR A 134 -0.53 2.88 -8.65
C TYR A 134 0.63 3.83 -8.34
N MET A 135 1.78 3.62 -8.98
CA MET A 135 2.93 4.51 -8.82
C MET A 135 2.67 5.89 -9.43
N TYR A 136 1.93 5.97 -10.54
CA TYR A 136 1.44 7.26 -11.04
C TYR A 136 0.54 7.97 -10.02
N GLY A 137 -0.41 7.27 -9.42
CA GLY A 137 -1.29 7.82 -8.37
C GLY A 137 -0.49 8.32 -7.17
N ASN A 138 0.44 7.50 -6.68
CA ASN A 138 1.30 7.88 -5.55
C ASN A 138 2.22 9.07 -5.86
N ALA A 139 2.70 9.22 -7.09
CA ALA A 139 3.54 10.34 -7.49
C ALA A 139 2.77 11.67 -7.63
N LYS A 140 1.46 11.59 -7.89
CA LYS A 140 0.58 12.75 -8.08
C LYS A 140 0.01 13.28 -6.77
N ALA A 141 -0.15 12.40 -5.78
CA ALA A 141 -0.67 12.70 -4.44
C ALA A 141 0.25 13.65 -3.67
#